data_AF-A0A7J2IQ30-F1
#
_entry.id   AF-A0A7J2IQ30-F1
#
_cell.length_a   1.000
_cell.length_b   1.000
_cell.length_c   1.000
_cell.angle_alpha   90.00
_cell.angle_beta   90.00
_cell.angle_gamma   90.00
#
_symmetry.space_group_name_H-M   'P 1'
#
loop_
_entity.id
_entity.type
_entity.pdbx_description
1 polymer ?
#
loop_
_entity_poly.entity_id
_entity_poly.type
_entity_poly.pdbx_seq_one_letter_code
_entity_poly.pdbx_strand_id
1 'polypeptide(L)' 'DAFVDMRGKLRVTDVAAATLIVEEAGGTVIDENGKPLDSKLDPNSRVSFIAAGNTIIAKKLLNLTV' A
#
# COMPACT_ATOMS: atom_id res chain seq x y z
N ASP A 1 -3.64 1.18 12.76
CA ASP A 1 -2.40 1.92 12.47
C ASP A 1 -1.80 1.62 11.12
N ALA A 2 -1.39 0.38 10.79
CA ALA A 2 -0.95 0.02 9.43
C ALA A 2 -0.92 -1.50 9.12
N PHE A 3 -0.89 -1.84 7.83
CA PHE A 3 -0.52 -3.13 7.23
C PHE A 3 0.65 -2.89 6.25
N VAL A 4 1.63 -3.80 6.21
CA VAL A 4 2.86 -3.67 5.41
C VAL A 4 3.14 -4.96 4.67
N ASP A 5 3.26 -4.89 3.34
CA ASP A 5 3.87 -5.95 2.54
C ASP A 5 4.91 -5.37 1.58
N MET A 6 6.19 -5.54 1.91
CA MET A 6 7.33 -5.06 1.10
C MET A 6 8.00 -6.21 0.32
N ARG A 7 7.34 -7.38 0.24
CA ARG A 7 7.90 -8.59 -0.37
C ARG A 7 7.50 -8.76 -1.84
N GLY A 8 6.58 -7.94 -2.36
CA GLY A 8 6.10 -8.03 -3.73
C GLY A 8 5.33 -9.33 -4.04
N LYS A 9 4.62 -9.92 -3.07
CA LYS A 9 3.96 -11.23 -3.23
C LYS A 9 2.48 -11.16 -3.59
N LEU A 10 1.79 -10.14 -3.11
CA LEU A 10 0.35 -9.95 -3.34
C LEU A 10 0.11 -9.39 -4.74
N ARG A 11 -0.96 -9.88 -5.39
CA ARG A 11 -1.42 -9.36 -6.68
C ARG A 11 -2.22 -8.09 -6.46
N VAL A 12 -2.28 -7.24 -7.50
CA VAL A 12 -3.19 -6.08 -7.51
C VAL A 12 -4.62 -6.46 -7.14
N THR A 13 -5.12 -7.60 -7.64
CA THR A 13 -6.48 -8.09 -7.35
C THR A 13 -6.69 -8.50 -5.90
N ASP A 14 -5.63 -8.93 -5.20
CA ASP A 14 -5.72 -9.33 -3.80
C ASP A 14 -5.95 -8.10 -2.89
N VAL A 15 -5.59 -6.89 -3.35
CA VAL A 15 -5.58 -5.67 -2.53
C VAL A 15 -6.47 -4.54 -3.04
N ALA A 16 -6.85 -4.52 -4.32
CA ALA A 16 -7.55 -3.39 -4.95
C ALA A 16 -8.80 -2.91 -4.19
N ALA A 17 -9.67 -3.85 -3.77
CA ALA A 17 -10.87 -3.50 -3.01
C ALA A 17 -10.53 -2.93 -1.62
N ALA A 18 -9.52 -3.49 -0.96
CA ALA A 18 -9.09 -3.03 0.36
C ALA A 18 -8.46 -1.63 0.29
N THR A 19 -7.70 -1.33 -0.76
CA THR A 19 -7.13 0.01 -1.00
C THR A 19 -8.22 1.08 -1.00
N LEU A 20 -9.30 0.88 -1.77
CA LEU A 20 -10.42 1.82 -1.81
C LEU A 20 -11.06 2.01 -0.42
N ILE A 21 -11.30 0.93 0.31
CA ILE A 21 -11.91 1.01 1.66
C ILE A 21 -11.01 1.80 2.62
N VAL A 22 -9.70 1.58 2.58
CA VAL A 22 -8.75 2.29 3.45
C VAL A 22 -8.72 3.77 3.12
N GLU A 23 -8.70 4.15 1.84
CA GLU A 23 -8.68 5.55 1.40
C GLU A 23 -9.96 6.28 1.76
N GLU A 24 -11.14 5.67 1.54
CA GLU A 24 -12.44 6.23 1.93
C GLU A 24 -12.61 6.36 3.45
N ALA A 25 -11.92 5.52 4.22
CA ALA A 25 -11.86 5.64 5.68
C ALA A 25 -10.89 6.75 6.16
N GLY A 26 -10.27 7.51 5.25
CA GLY A 26 -9.28 8.55 5.56
C GLY A 26 -7.86 8.03 5.79
N GLY A 27 -7.61 6.75 5.52
CA GLY A 27 -6.28 6.16 5.51
C GLY A 27 -5.49 6.49 4.24
N THR A 28 -4.29 5.93 4.13
CA THR A 28 -3.41 6.10 2.98
C THR A 28 -2.77 4.77 2.61
N VAL A 29 -2.60 4.54 1.31
CA VAL A 29 -1.88 3.37 0.78
C VAL A 29 -0.77 3.86 -0.12
N ILE A 30 0.48 3.57 0.23
CA ILE A 30 1.68 4.00 -0.51
C ILE A 30 2.48 2.80 -1.00
N ASP A 31 3.14 2.94 -2.14
CA ASP A 31 4.09 1.98 -2.69
C ASP A 31 5.44 1.99 -1.94
N GLU A 32 6.38 1.15 -2.36
CA GLU A 32 7.73 1.10 -1.80
C GLU A 32 8.56 2.39 -2.00
N ASN A 33 8.09 3.31 -2.84
CA ASN A 33 8.73 4.60 -3.09
C ASN A 33 8.07 5.74 -2.30
N GLY A 34 7.07 5.44 -1.47
CA GLY A 34 6.32 6.43 -0.71
C GLY A 34 5.33 7.25 -1.54
N LYS A 35 5.02 6.82 -2.76
CA LYS A 35 3.99 7.40 -3.62
C LYS A 35 2.66 6.68 -3.39
N PRO A 36 1.51 7.30 -3.69
CA PRO A 36 0.23 6.58 -3.69
C PRO A 36 0.35 5.28 -4.50
N LEU A 37 -0.24 4.19 -4.00
CA LEU A 37 -0.17 2.90 -4.66
C LEU A 37 -0.89 2.97 -6.02
N ASP A 38 -0.11 2.93 -7.11
CA ASP A 38 -0.60 2.87 -8.48
C ASP A 38 0.01 1.65 -9.18
N SER A 39 -0.84 0.79 -9.72
CA SER A 39 -0.40 -0.46 -10.34
C SER A 39 -1.15 -0.72 -11.64
N LYS A 40 -0.50 -1.46 -12.53
CA LYS A 40 -1.12 -1.85 -13.81
C LYS A 40 -2.34 -2.74 -13.55
N LEU A 41 -3.41 -2.51 -14.30
CA LEU A 41 -4.58 -3.39 -14.33
C LEU A 41 -4.25 -4.70 -15.06
N ASP A 42 -3.46 -5.54 -14.41
CA ASP A 42 -3.03 -6.87 -14.85
C ASP A 42 -3.12 -7.83 -13.65
N PRO A 43 -3.89 -8.93 -13.73
CA PRO A 43 -4.00 -9.92 -12.65
C PRO A 43 -2.68 -10.53 -12.19
N ASN A 44 -1.63 -10.48 -13.02
CA ASN A 44 -0.30 -10.96 -12.68
C ASN A 44 0.58 -9.88 -12.02
N SER A 45 0.18 -8.61 -12.07
CA SER A 45 0.91 -7.52 -11.43
C SER A 45 1.00 -7.75 -9.92
N ARG A 46 2.21 -7.61 -9.39
CA ARG A 46 2.51 -7.72 -7.97
C ARG A 46 2.84 -6.35 -7.39
N VAL A 47 2.49 -6.15 -6.13
CA VAL A 47 2.66 -4.88 -5.43
C VAL A 47 3.44 -5.06 -4.13
N SER A 48 4.23 -4.05 -3.80
CA SER A 48 4.78 -3.81 -2.47
C SER A 48 4.17 -2.50 -1.96
N PHE A 49 3.66 -2.47 -0.73
CA PHE A 49 2.93 -1.33 -0.23
C PHE A 49 2.83 -1.28 1.29
N ILE A 50 2.49 -0.09 1.78
CA ILE A 50 2.11 0.20 3.16
C ILE A 50 0.72 0.82 3.14
N ALA A 51 -0.24 0.20 3.81
CA ALA A 51 -1.54 0.79 4.09
C ALA A 51 -1.57 1.27 5.54
N ALA A 52 -1.89 2.53 5.82
CA ALA A 52 -1.89 3.08 7.17
C ALA A 52 -3.08 4.00 7.43
N GLY A 53 -3.43 4.20 8.70
CA GLY A 53 -4.52 5.10 9.10
C GLY A 53 -4.21 6.59 8.89
N ASN A 54 -2.95 6.95 8.61
CA ASN A 54 -2.56 8.30 8.20
C ASN A 54 -1.14 8.31 7.58
N THR A 55 -0.81 9.40 6.90
CA THR A 55 0.47 9.61 6.22
C THR A 55 1.68 9.64 7.15
N ILE A 56 1.52 10.06 8.41
CA ILE A 56 2.64 10.14 9.37
C ILE A 56 3.13 8.74 9.71
N ILE A 57 2.22 7.80 9.96
CA ILE A 57 2.55 6.40 10.24
C ILE A 57 3.14 5.74 8.99
N ALA A 58 2.51 5.92 7.83
CA ALA A 58 2.99 5.35 6.57
C ALA A 58 4.46 5.73 6.27
N LYS A 59 4.79 7.03 6.39
CA LYS A 59 6.16 7.53 6.17
C LYS A 59 7.16 7.03 7.20
N LYS A 60 6.77 6.92 8.47
CA LYS A 60 7.63 6.34 9.51
C LYS A 60 7.98 4.88 9.20
N LEU A 61 7.00 4.08 8.78
CA LEU A 61 7.21 2.69 8.41
C LEU A 61 8.07 2.56 7.16
N LEU A 62 7.86 3.41 6.16
CA LEU A 62 8.69 3.45 4.96
C LEU A 62 10.17 3.64 5.31
N ASN A 63 10.49 4.61 6.18
CA ASN A 63 11.87 4.88 6.62
C ASN A 63 12.52 3.73 7.41
N LEU A 64 11.75 2.77 7.93
CA LEU A 64 12.27 1.57 8.61
C LEU A 64 12.53 0.41 7.64
N THR A 65 12.04 0.52 6.40
CA THR A 65 12.12 -0.55 5.42
C THR A 65 13.15 -0.27 4.31
N VAL A 66 13.77 0.92 4.33
CA VAL A 66 14.87 1.35 3.45
C VAL A 66 16.20 1.23 4.18
#